data_AF-A0A2M9I9P7-F1
#
_entry.id   AF-A0A2M9I9P7-F1
#
_cell.length_a   1.000
_cell.length_b   1.000
_cell.length_c   1.000
_cell.angle_alpha   90.00
_cell.angle_beta   90.00
_cell.angle_gamma   90.00
#
_symmetry.space_group_name_H-M   'P 1'
#
loop_
_entity.id
_entity.type
_entity.pdbx_description
1 polymer ?
#
loop_
_entity_poly.entity_id
_entity_poly.type
_entity_poly.pdbx_seq_one_letter_code
_entity_poly.pdbx_strand_id
1 'polypeptide(L)'
;MAKPLRGAYKAGRVWAKIRHADTVDAAGVGFTGSARHPKALAVRLPDGRVTLSQRLTTALSSIVAPRLVPQAGRAFTKAGDSYTPAVGDVVVEVVAGTTRHAVVTVARLR
;
A
#
# COMPACT_ATOMS: atom_id res chain seq x y z
N MET A 1 4.88 -24.87 -33.30
CA MET A 1 4.83 -23.74 -34.27
C MET A 1 3.56 -23.88 -35.08
N ALA A 2 2.57 -22.99 -34.87
CA ALA A 2 1.49 -22.62 -35.80
C ALA A 2 0.74 -21.42 -35.19
N LYS A 3 0.47 -20.36 -35.98
CA LYS A 3 -0.23 -19.14 -35.56
C LYS A 3 -1.48 -18.97 -36.44
N PRO A 4 -2.69 -18.89 -35.88
CA PRO A 4 -3.83 -18.35 -36.62
C PRO A 4 -3.82 -16.82 -36.55
N LEU A 5 -4.03 -16.21 -37.71
CA LEU A 5 -4.15 -14.77 -37.94
C LEU A 5 -5.54 -14.27 -37.52
N ARG A 6 -5.59 -13.13 -36.82
CA ARG A 6 -6.77 -12.31 -36.44
C ARG A 6 -7.40 -12.63 -35.08
N GLY A 7 -6.78 -12.09 -34.04
CA GLY A 7 -7.45 -11.77 -32.77
C GLY A 7 -6.87 -10.45 -32.28
N ALA A 8 -7.75 -9.45 -32.04
CA ALA A 8 -7.35 -8.14 -31.56
C ALA A 8 -6.47 -8.26 -30.31
N TYR A 9 -5.37 -7.50 -30.27
CA TYR A 9 -4.40 -7.52 -29.19
C TYR A 9 -5.02 -6.97 -27.90
N LYS A 10 -5.80 -7.77 -27.18
CA LYS A 10 -6.04 -7.54 -25.76
C LYS A 10 -4.74 -7.85 -25.06
N ALA A 11 -4.08 -6.83 -24.51
CA ALA A 11 -2.89 -6.98 -23.69
C ALA A 11 -3.24 -7.65 -22.34
N GLY A 12 -3.72 -8.90 -22.39
CA GLY A 12 -3.68 -9.83 -21.28
C GLY A 12 -2.29 -10.47 -21.27
N ARG A 13 -1.41 -9.99 -20.39
CA ARG A 13 -0.13 -10.65 -20.18
C ARG A 13 -0.33 -11.85 -19.25
N VAL A 14 -0.53 -13.00 -19.89
CA VAL A 14 -0.53 -14.37 -19.33
C VAL A 14 0.90 -14.86 -19.09
N TRP A 15 1.75 -14.01 -18.51
CA TRP A 15 3.04 -14.38 -17.91
C TRP A 15 3.23 -13.47 -16.69
N ALA A 16 2.67 -13.85 -15.55
CA ALA A 16 3.01 -13.21 -14.30
C ALA A 16 4.41 -13.69 -13.92
N LYS A 17 5.42 -12.82 -14.04
CA LYS A 17 6.64 -13.01 -13.25
C LYS A 17 6.15 -13.04 -11.80
N ILE A 18 6.08 -14.23 -11.20
CA ILE A 18 5.86 -14.35 -9.75
C ILE A 18 7.15 -13.84 -9.12
N ARG A 19 7.28 -12.52 -9.00
CA ARG A 19 8.14 -11.95 -7.98
C ARG A 19 7.38 -12.18 -6.68
N HIS A 20 8.08 -12.63 -5.65
CA HIS A 20 7.53 -12.82 -4.31
C HIS A 20 6.93 -11.52 -3.71
N ALA A 21 7.11 -10.40 -4.41
CA ALA A 21 6.77 -9.05 -4.02
C ALA A 21 6.22 -8.34 -5.26
N ASP A 22 4.93 -8.01 -5.25
CA ASP A 22 4.31 -7.15 -6.26
C ASP A 22 4.36 -5.70 -5.77
N THR A 23 4.77 -4.79 -6.65
CA THR A 23 4.78 -3.36 -6.36
C THR A 23 3.48 -2.76 -6.85
N VAL A 24 2.67 -2.24 -5.92
CA VAL A 24 1.35 -1.67 -6.20
C VAL A 24 1.26 -0.29 -5.56
N ASP A 25 0.57 0.63 -6.21
CA ASP A 25 0.24 1.90 -5.58
C ASP A 25 -0.94 1.71 -4.63
N ALA A 26 -0.85 2.29 -3.44
CA ALA A 26 -1.86 2.20 -2.39
C ALA A 26 -2.12 3.57 -1.77
N ALA A 27 -3.36 3.83 -1.39
CA ALA A 27 -3.75 5.09 -0.76
C ALA A 27 -3.48 5.02 0.75
N GLY A 28 -2.74 5.99 1.29
CA GLY A 28 -2.55 6.15 2.73
C GLY A 28 -3.83 6.70 3.37
N VAL A 29 -4.51 5.88 4.17
CA VAL A 29 -5.78 6.26 4.84
C VAL A 29 -5.58 6.59 6.32
N GLY A 30 -4.36 6.42 6.82
CA GLY A 30 -4.03 6.70 8.21
C GLY A 30 -2.64 6.23 8.60
N PHE A 31 -2.34 6.32 9.88
CA PHE A 31 -1.04 5.95 10.43
C PHE A 31 -1.13 5.42 11.85
N THR A 32 -0.08 4.74 12.30
CA THR A 32 0.13 4.38 13.70
C THR A 32 1.26 5.22 14.29
N GLY A 33 1.26 5.41 15.61
CA GLY A 33 2.20 6.31 16.28
C GLY A 33 1.68 7.75 16.35
N SER A 34 2.59 8.72 16.42
CA SER A 34 2.25 10.15 16.47
C SER A 34 2.28 10.76 15.07
N ALA A 35 1.52 11.83 14.85
CA ALA A 35 1.48 12.51 13.54
C ALA A 35 2.86 13.05 13.12
N ARG A 36 3.71 13.45 14.08
CA ARG A 36 5.07 13.92 13.83
C ARG A 36 6.05 12.80 13.47
N HIS A 37 5.81 11.60 13.98
CA HIS A 37 6.64 10.42 13.75
C HIS A 37 5.77 9.19 13.51
N PRO A 38 5.11 9.09 12.34
CA PRO A 38 4.32 7.93 11.98
C PRO A 38 5.22 6.69 11.95
N LYS A 39 4.82 5.66 12.70
CA LYS A 39 5.56 4.40 12.83
C LYS A 39 5.23 3.46 11.68
N ALA A 40 3.97 3.36 11.28
CA ALA A 40 3.51 2.60 10.12
C ALA A 40 2.32 3.31 9.47
N LEU A 41 2.03 3.00 8.22
CA LEU A 41 0.87 3.54 7.50
C LEU A 41 -0.24 2.50 7.42
N ALA A 42 -1.47 2.95 7.61
CA ALA A 42 -2.64 2.23 7.15
C ALA A 42 -2.82 2.56 5.67
N VAL A 43 -2.69 1.55 4.82
CA VAL A 43 -2.81 1.69 3.37
C VAL A 43 -4.01 0.91 2.86
N ARG A 44 -4.78 1.52 1.96
CA ARG A 44 -5.84 0.90 1.21
C ARG A 44 -5.27 0.39 -0.11
N LEU A 45 -5.25 -0.92 -0.26
CA LEU A 45 -4.83 -1.60 -1.49
C LEU A 45 -5.91 -1.44 -2.59
N PRO A 46 -5.56 -1.67 -3.87
CA PRO A 46 -6.50 -1.58 -5.00
C PRO A 46 -7.72 -2.52 -4.88
N ASP A 47 -7.59 -3.61 -4.13
CA ASP A 47 -8.69 -4.53 -3.82
C ASP A 47 -9.65 -4.02 -2.74
N GLY A 48 -9.41 -2.79 -2.24
CA GLY A 48 -10.22 -2.13 -1.23
C GLY A 48 -9.89 -2.51 0.21
N ARG A 49 -9.00 -3.49 0.45
CA ARG A 49 -8.59 -3.89 1.80
C ARG A 49 -7.67 -2.83 2.41
N VAL A 50 -7.88 -2.56 3.70
CA VAL A 50 -6.98 -1.72 4.50
C VAL A 50 -6.09 -2.61 5.34
N THR A 51 -4.78 -2.39 5.23
CA THR A 51 -3.75 -3.12 5.97
C THR A 51 -2.69 -2.18 6.52
N LEU A 52 -2.00 -2.60 7.58
CA LEU A 52 -0.85 -1.87 8.07
C LEU A 52 0.39 -2.24 7.25
N SER A 53 1.17 -1.21 6.92
CA SER A 53 2.52 -1.40 6.41
C SER A 53 3.44 -1.91 7.52
N GLN A 54 4.59 -2.46 7.12
CA GLN A 54 5.74 -2.53 8.00
C GLN A 54 6.10 -1.16 8.56
N ARG A 55 6.94 -1.18 9.59
CA ARG A 55 7.46 0.03 10.19
C ARG A 55 8.18 0.88 9.14
N LEU A 56 7.80 2.15 9.04
CA LEU A 56 8.48 3.11 8.20
C LEU A 56 9.91 3.32 8.69
N THR A 57 10.83 3.50 7.75
CA THR A 57 12.15 4.05 8.06
C THR A 57 12.01 5.52 8.48
N THR A 58 12.98 6.04 9.23
CA THR A 58 12.98 7.45 9.67
C THR A 58 12.83 8.42 8.50
N ALA A 59 13.52 8.16 7.38
CA ALA A 59 13.43 8.98 6.18
C ALA A 59 12.01 9.02 5.60
N LEU A 60 11.36 7.86 5.47
CA LEU A 60 9.97 7.79 4.98
C LEU A 60 9.00 8.44 5.96
N SER A 61 9.21 8.26 7.27
CA SER A 61 8.40 8.89 8.31
C SER A 61 8.43 10.42 8.18
N SER A 62 9.61 11.01 8.02
CA SER A 62 9.77 12.47 7.83
C SER A 62 9.16 12.99 6.53
N ILE A 63 9.17 12.20 5.45
CA ILE A 63 8.56 12.57 4.16
C ILE A 63 7.03 12.55 4.26
N VAL A 64 6.47 11.56 4.97
CA VAL A 64 5.01 11.35 5.01
C VAL A 64 4.34 12.17 6.10
N ALA A 65 4.99 12.39 7.25
CA ALA A 65 4.46 13.18 8.36
C ALA A 65 3.82 14.52 7.96
N PRO A 66 4.45 15.40 7.15
CA PRO A 66 3.85 16.70 6.80
C PRO A 66 2.65 16.59 5.87
N ARG A 67 2.41 15.44 5.25
CA ARG A 67 1.30 15.20 4.31
C ARG A 67 0.09 14.53 4.96
N LEU A 68 0.21 14.12 6.22
CA LEU A 68 -0.85 13.49 6.98
C LEU A 68 -1.58 14.52 7.84
N VAL A 69 -2.86 14.71 7.59
CA VAL A 69 -3.75 15.48 8.47
C VAL A 69 -4.53 14.50 9.33
N PRO A 70 -4.18 14.31 10.61
CA PRO A 70 -4.91 13.38 11.49
C PRO A 70 -6.36 13.81 11.65
N GLN A 71 -7.26 12.83 11.59
CA GLN A 71 -8.66 13.00 11.94
C GLN A 71 -8.92 12.52 13.36
N ALA A 72 -9.96 13.08 13.98
CA ALA A 72 -10.44 12.62 15.27
C ALA A 72 -10.96 11.17 15.17
N GLY A 73 -10.72 10.40 16.23
CA GLY A 73 -11.19 9.02 16.35
C GLY A 73 -10.11 7.97 16.10
N ARG A 74 -10.53 6.71 16.07
CA ARG A 74 -9.68 5.54 15.86
C ARG A 74 -10.35 4.61 14.86
N ALA A 75 -9.59 4.15 13.89
CA ALA A 75 -10.04 3.16 12.92
C ALA A 75 -9.26 1.86 13.10
N PHE A 76 -9.78 0.78 12.55
CA PHE A 76 -9.20 -0.56 12.67
C PHE A 76 -9.02 -1.19 11.30
N THR A 77 -7.92 -1.91 11.11
CA THR A 77 -7.75 -2.77 9.93
C THR A 77 -8.68 -3.97 10.03
N LYS A 78 -8.85 -4.70 8.92
CA LYS A 78 -9.59 -5.97 8.94
C LYS A 78 -8.96 -7.01 9.88
N ALA A 79 -7.66 -6.88 10.16
CA ALA A 79 -6.93 -7.73 11.09
C ALA A 79 -7.11 -7.31 12.57
N GLY A 80 -7.78 -6.19 12.84
CA GLY A 80 -8.02 -5.68 14.19
C GLY A 80 -6.99 -4.67 14.69
N ASP A 81 -5.99 -4.31 13.88
CA ASP A 81 -4.98 -3.32 14.28
C ASP A 81 -5.56 -1.91 14.26
N SER A 82 -5.34 -1.17 15.35
CA SER A 82 -5.82 0.21 15.46
C SER A 82 -4.88 1.22 14.82
N TYR A 83 -5.43 2.20 14.12
CA TYR A 83 -4.70 3.32 13.52
C TYR A 83 -5.46 4.64 13.67
N THR A 84 -4.73 5.74 13.58
CA THR A 84 -5.30 7.08 13.53
C THR A 84 -5.66 7.37 12.07
N PRO A 85 -6.95 7.59 11.74
CA PRO A 85 -7.34 7.98 10.39
C PRO A 85 -6.69 9.31 10.04
N ALA A 86 -6.29 9.46 8.78
CA ALA A 86 -5.72 10.70 8.28
C ALA A 86 -6.26 11.02 6.90
N VAL A 87 -6.45 12.29 6.63
CA VAL A 87 -6.73 12.80 5.29
C VAL A 87 -5.44 13.32 4.68
N GLY A 88 -5.30 13.09 3.39
CA GLY A 88 -4.20 13.56 2.58
C GLY A 88 -4.15 12.71 1.32
N ASP A 89 -3.82 13.32 0.19
CA ASP A 89 -3.62 12.61 -1.08
C ASP A 89 -2.26 11.89 -1.07
N VAL A 90 -2.05 11.04 -0.08
CA VAL A 90 -0.82 10.28 0.11
C VAL A 90 -0.97 8.98 -0.66
N VAL A 91 -0.42 8.94 -1.87
CA VAL A 91 -0.27 7.71 -2.64
C VAL A 91 1.13 7.16 -2.40
N VAL A 92 1.20 5.93 -1.89
CA VAL A 92 2.46 5.25 -1.60
C VAL A 92 2.61 4.03 -2.50
N GLU A 93 3.79 3.91 -3.09
CA GLU A 93 4.23 2.70 -3.75
C GLU A 93 4.56 1.68 -2.66
N VAL A 94 3.81 0.59 -2.62
CA VAL A 94 3.98 -0.49 -1.64
C VAL A 94 4.36 -1.78 -2.32
N VAL A 95 5.28 -2.50 -1.69
CA VAL A 95 5.66 -3.85 -2.07
C VAL A 95 4.84 -4.79 -1.19
N ALA A 96 3.85 -5.45 -1.78
CA ALA A 96 3.02 -6.45 -1.11
C ALA A 96 3.59 -7.85 -1.36
N GLY A 97 3.97 -8.56 -0.30
CA GLY A 97 4.29 -9.98 -0.39
C GLY A 97 3.05 -10.77 -0.81
N THR A 98 3.19 -11.72 -1.73
CA THR A 98 2.03 -12.45 -2.30
C THR A 98 1.57 -13.66 -1.47
N THR A 99 2.14 -13.84 -0.27
CA THR A 99 1.82 -14.95 0.63
C THR A 99 0.54 -14.71 1.46
N ARG A 100 0.01 -15.78 2.08
CA ARG A 100 -1.19 -15.76 2.93
C ARG A 100 -1.13 -14.71 4.07
N HIS A 101 0.07 -14.32 4.48
CA HIS A 101 0.35 -13.20 5.38
C HIS A 101 1.11 -12.10 4.64
N ALA A 102 0.48 -11.56 3.60
CA ALA A 102 1.04 -10.54 2.73
C ALA A 102 1.59 -9.36 3.53
N VAL A 103 2.91 -9.31 3.69
CA VAL A 103 3.60 -8.21 4.35
C VAL A 103 3.66 -7.04 3.38
N VAL A 104 3.21 -5.85 3.80
CA VAL A 104 3.19 -4.66 2.96
C VAL A 104 4.30 -3.70 3.37
N THR A 105 5.25 -3.44 2.50
CA THR A 105 6.37 -2.52 2.75
C THR A 105 6.19 -1.27 1.92
N VAL A 106 6.22 -0.09 2.54
CA VAL A 106 6.22 1.18 1.81
C VAL A 106 7.61 1.39 1.21
N ALA A 107 7.70 1.43 -0.12
CA ALA A 107 8.94 1.64 -0.84
C ALA A 107 9.21 3.14 -1.08
N ARG A 108 8.18 3.88 -1.48
CA ARG A 108 8.32 5.27 -1.93
C ARG A 108 6.98 6.02 -1.89
N LEU A 109 7.04 7.34 -1.74
CA LEU A 109 5.91 8.24 -2.02
C LEU A 109 5.81 8.56 -3.52
N ARG A 110 4.61 8.54 -4.09
CA ARG A 110 4.34 8.95 -5.47
C ARG A 110 4.17 10.46 -5.61
#